data_AF-A0A2W5SY56-F1
#
_entry.id   AF-A0A2W5SY56-F1
#
_cell.length_a   1.000
_cell.length_b   1.000
_cell.length_c   1.000
_cell.angle_alpha   90.00
_cell.angle_beta   90.00
_cell.angle_gamma   90.00
#
_symmetry.space_group_name_H-M   'P 1'
#
loop_
_entity.id
_entity.type
_entity.pdbx_description
1 polymer ?
#
loop_
_entity_poly.entity_id
_entity_poly.type
_entity_poly.pdbx_seq_one_letter_code
_entity_poly.pdbx_strand_id
1 'polypeptide(L)'
;MGLQPDDRDISPFEHTEDIAGAAALRGPATGNAKVPSDRLVGAIITFRAVPGLTAEWLQRVVDCHLARNASRGHLVPEMPDCPLVPNGATATVTSTGNGFAVSIRANDASAAEEILRRAERLASQTQQRRTE
;
A
#
# COMPACT_ATOMS: atom_id res chain seq x y z
N MET A 1 -26.46 -4.43 2.78
CA MET A 1 -25.76 -5.17 1.71
C MET A 1 -24.42 -5.61 2.27
N GLY A 2 -24.18 -6.92 2.34
CA GLY A 2 -22.90 -7.51 2.76
C GLY A 2 -22.26 -8.17 1.54
N LEU A 3 -20.93 -8.19 1.51
CA LEU A 3 -20.14 -8.69 0.40
C LEU A 3 -20.41 -10.17 0.10
N GLN A 4 -20.22 -10.50 -1.17
CA GLN A 4 -20.02 -11.87 -1.60
C GLN A 4 -18.71 -12.41 -0.97
N PRO A 5 -18.67 -13.69 -0.55
CA PRO A 5 -17.52 -14.28 0.12
C PRO A 5 -16.20 -14.13 -0.66
N ASP A 6 -16.28 -14.10 -2.00
CA ASP A 6 -15.13 -14.06 -2.89
C ASP A 6 -14.34 -12.74 -2.81
N ASP A 7 -15.00 -11.60 -2.54
CA ASP A 7 -14.32 -10.29 -2.38
C ASP A 7 -13.52 -10.18 -1.06
N ARG A 8 -13.76 -11.09 -0.11
CA ARG A 8 -13.07 -11.10 1.19
C ARG A 8 -11.69 -11.74 1.12
N ASP A 9 -11.49 -12.63 0.15
CA ASP A 9 -10.30 -13.48 0.06
C ASP A 9 -9.30 -13.00 -1.02
N ILE A 10 -9.70 -12.09 -1.90
CA ILE A 10 -8.83 -11.46 -2.91
C ILE A 10 -8.10 -10.27 -2.28
N SER A 11 -6.77 -10.24 -2.39
CA SER A 11 -5.95 -9.12 -1.94
C SER A 11 -6.30 -7.87 -2.74
N PRO A 12 -6.43 -6.67 -2.14
CA PRO A 12 -6.67 -5.42 -2.88
C PRO A 12 -5.54 -5.10 -3.88
N PHE A 13 -4.39 -5.77 -3.76
CA PHE A 13 -3.26 -5.64 -4.68
C PHE A 13 -3.26 -6.72 -5.78
N GLU A 14 -4.20 -7.66 -5.80
CA GLU A 14 -4.37 -8.59 -6.93
C GLU A 14 -5.00 -7.89 -8.14
N HIS A 15 -5.78 -6.82 -7.92
CA HIS A 15 -6.21 -5.87 -8.95
C HIS A 15 -5.08 -4.90 -9.33
N THR A 16 -3.94 -5.46 -9.72
CA THR A 16 -2.78 -4.69 -10.20
C THR A 16 -3.10 -3.78 -11.37
N GLU A 17 -4.14 -4.11 -12.16
CA GLU A 17 -4.60 -3.36 -13.34
C GLU A 17 -5.04 -1.91 -13.05
N ASP A 18 -5.51 -1.65 -11.83
CA ASP A 18 -5.96 -0.33 -11.41
C ASP A 18 -4.84 0.54 -10.81
N ILE A 19 -3.65 -0.03 -10.61
CA ILE A 19 -2.49 0.72 -10.12
C ILE A 19 -2.05 1.73 -11.19
N ALA A 20 -2.18 3.01 -10.87
CA ALA A 20 -1.72 4.11 -11.70
C ALA A 20 -0.23 4.42 -11.50
N GLY A 21 0.33 4.11 -10.34
CA GLY A 21 1.75 4.28 -10.05
C GLY A 21 2.11 4.15 -8.57
N ALA A 22 3.40 4.21 -8.27
CA ALA A 22 3.96 4.23 -6.93
C ALA A 22 4.99 5.36 -6.81
N ALA A 23 5.08 5.96 -5.62
CA ALA A 23 6.04 7.01 -5.32
C ALA A 23 6.54 6.92 -3.87
N ALA A 24 7.72 7.46 -3.60
CA ALA A 24 8.26 7.57 -2.25
C ALA A 24 7.38 8.48 -1.37
N LEU A 25 6.98 7.97 -0.20
CA LEU A 25 6.39 8.79 0.85
C LEU A 25 7.51 9.34 1.73
N ARG A 26 7.64 10.65 1.76
CA ARG A 26 8.61 11.32 2.62
C ARG A 26 7.90 12.09 3.73
N GLY A 27 8.52 12.11 4.90
CA GLY A 27 7.93 12.68 6.10
C GLY A 27 8.97 13.28 7.03
N PRO A 28 8.53 14.07 8.02
CA PRO A 28 9.43 14.63 9.02
C PRO A 28 10.07 13.50 9.83
N ALA A 29 11.38 13.60 10.07
CA ALA A 29 12.09 12.64 10.90
C ALA A 29 11.45 12.54 12.30
N THR A 30 11.06 11.34 12.72
CA THR A 30 10.58 11.07 14.08
C THR A 30 11.79 11.06 15.03
N GLY A 31 12.05 12.22 15.63
CA GLY A 31 13.11 12.45 16.61
C GLY A 31 13.29 13.94 16.85
N ASN A 32 13.66 14.35 18.06
CA ASN A 32 13.80 15.75 18.48
C ASN A 32 14.94 16.54 17.78
N ALA A 33 15.22 16.29 16.51
CA ALA A 33 16.24 16.99 15.74
C ALA A 33 15.62 18.19 15.01
N LYS A 34 16.11 19.41 15.32
CA LYS A 34 15.81 20.67 14.62
C LYS A 34 16.37 20.72 13.19
N VAL A 35 16.09 19.72 12.37
CA VAL A 35 16.42 19.71 10.94
C VAL A 35 15.23 19.11 10.21
N PRO A 36 14.56 19.84 9.30
CA PRO A 36 13.59 19.24 8.39
C PRO A 36 14.35 18.35 7.41
N SER A 37 14.59 17.10 7.80
CA SER A 37 15.11 16.08 6.92
C SER A 37 13.92 15.34 6.30
N ASP A 38 13.81 15.47 4.98
CA ASP A 38 12.80 14.81 4.14
C ASP A 38 13.11 13.31 4.01
N ARG A 39 12.90 12.58 5.11
CA ARG A 39 13.29 11.17 5.24
C ARG A 39 12.24 10.29 4.56
N LEU A 40 12.71 9.22 3.91
CA LEU A 40 11.84 8.17 3.41
C LEU A 40 11.13 7.50 4.58
N VAL A 41 9.79 7.55 4.58
CA VAL A 41 8.94 6.94 5.61
C VAL A 41 8.03 5.85 5.05
N GLY A 42 8.05 5.61 3.73
CA GLY A 42 7.33 4.52 3.08
C GLY A 42 7.01 4.82 1.62
N ALA A 43 5.81 4.47 1.17
CA ALA A 43 5.38 4.67 -0.21
C ALA A 43 3.92 5.14 -0.31
N ILE A 44 3.60 5.83 -1.40
CA ILE A 44 2.24 6.09 -1.84
C ILE A 44 1.98 5.25 -3.08
N ILE A 45 0.89 4.48 -3.07
CA ILE A 45 0.40 3.76 -4.25
C ILE A 45 -0.87 4.44 -4.71
N THR A 46 -0.91 4.85 -5.97
CA THR A 46 -2.08 5.48 -6.57
C THR A 46 -2.85 4.47 -7.38
N PHE A 47 -4.15 4.40 -7.16
CA PHE A 47 -5.10 3.57 -7.89
C PHE A 47 -6.03 4.48 -8.70
N ARG A 48 -6.47 4.04 -9.87
CA ARG A 48 -7.54 4.70 -10.63
C ARG A 48 -8.89 4.49 -9.96
N ALA A 49 -9.82 5.38 -10.23
CA ALA A 49 -11.19 5.21 -9.77
C ALA A 49 -11.83 4.01 -10.48
N VAL A 50 -12.40 3.11 -9.68
CA VAL A 50 -13.21 1.98 -10.14
C VAL A 50 -14.67 2.27 -9.81
N PRO A 51 -15.62 2.13 -10.75
CA PRO A 51 -17.04 2.32 -10.46
C PRO A 51 -17.51 1.44 -9.29
N GLY A 52 -18.11 2.06 -8.28
CA GLY A 52 -18.62 1.36 -7.09
C GLY A 52 -17.60 1.17 -5.96
N LEU A 53 -16.31 1.50 -6.17
CA LEU A 53 -15.31 1.52 -5.11
C LEU A 53 -15.29 2.88 -4.40
N THR A 54 -15.22 2.90 -3.07
CA THR A 54 -15.03 4.12 -2.27
C THR A 54 -13.74 4.06 -1.46
N ALA A 55 -13.25 5.21 -1.00
CA ALA A 55 -12.04 5.27 -0.18
C ALA A 55 -12.23 4.58 1.17
N GLU A 56 -13.41 4.69 1.79
CA GLU A 56 -13.75 4.05 3.06
C GLU A 56 -13.77 2.53 2.90
N TRP A 57 -14.29 2.06 1.77
CA TRP A 57 -14.28 0.65 1.44
C TRP A 57 -12.85 0.13 1.26
N LEU A 58 -12.05 0.83 0.45
CA LEU A 58 -10.65 0.48 0.21
C LEU A 58 -9.83 0.53 1.51
N GLN A 59 -10.07 1.51 2.39
CA GLN A 59 -9.46 1.57 3.72
C GLN A 59 -9.78 0.32 4.54
N ARG A 60 -11.06 -0.11 4.56
CA ARG A 60 -11.47 -1.32 5.29
C ARG A 60 -10.76 -2.57 4.79
N VAL A 61 -10.58 -2.71 3.47
CA VAL A 61 -9.87 -3.85 2.88
C VAL A 61 -8.37 -3.79 3.25
N VAL A 62 -7.75 -2.62 3.18
CA VAL A 62 -6.35 -2.39 3.59
C VAL A 62 -6.14 -2.74 5.07
N ASP A 63 -7.03 -2.30 5.96
CA ASP A 63 -6.97 -2.57 7.40
C ASP A 63 -7.11 -4.07 7.70
N CYS A 64 -8.03 -4.76 7.00
CA CYS A 64 -8.21 -6.20 7.11
C CYS A 64 -6.90 -6.94 6.74
N HIS A 65 -6.24 -6.50 5.66
CA HIS A 65 -4.99 -7.10 5.22
C HIS A 65 -3.83 -6.86 6.19
N LEU A 66 -3.72 -5.65 6.76
CA LEU A 66 -2.75 -5.33 7.82
C LEU A 66 -2.97 -6.23 9.05
N ALA A 67 -4.22 -6.37 9.51
CA ALA A 67 -4.55 -7.22 10.65
C ALA A 67 -4.22 -8.71 10.38
N ARG A 68 -4.47 -9.19 9.15
CA ARG A 68 -4.10 -10.55 8.73
C ARG A 68 -2.59 -10.77 8.75
N ASN A 69 -1.80 -9.81 8.27
CA ASN A 69 -0.33 -9.90 8.29
C ASN A 69 0.24 -9.85 9.72
N ALA A 70 -0.33 -9.01 10.58
CA ALA A 70 0.05 -8.92 11.99
C ALA A 70 -0.20 -10.24 12.74
N SER A 71 -1.33 -10.89 12.50
CA SER A 71 -1.64 -12.20 13.12
C SER A 71 -0.79 -13.37 12.61
N ARG A 72 -0.13 -13.22 11.44
CA ARG A 72 0.76 -14.22 10.85
C ARG A 72 2.25 -13.93 11.09
N GLY A 73 2.59 -12.92 11.90
CA GLY A 73 3.96 -12.63 12.29
C GLY A 73 4.84 -11.96 11.22
N HIS A 74 4.25 -11.32 10.21
CA HIS A 74 4.94 -10.55 9.14
C HIS A 74 5.96 -11.34 8.29
N LEU A 75 6.04 -12.66 8.47
CA LEU A 75 6.83 -13.56 7.63
C LEU A 75 5.84 -14.27 6.70
N VAL A 76 5.60 -13.69 5.54
CA VAL A 76 4.81 -14.33 4.48
C VAL A 76 5.74 -14.55 3.28
N PRO A 77 6.52 -15.66 3.25
CA PRO A 77 7.37 -16.01 2.11
C PRO A 77 6.58 -16.10 0.79
N GLU A 78 5.27 -16.34 0.89
CA GLU A 78 4.32 -16.50 -0.22
C GLU A 78 3.84 -15.15 -0.81
N MET A 79 4.13 -14.00 -0.19
CA MET A 79 3.73 -12.65 -0.68
C MET A 79 4.93 -11.69 -0.75
N PRO A 80 5.93 -11.95 -1.62
CA PRO A 80 7.16 -11.15 -1.68
C PRO A 80 6.91 -9.68 -2.05
N ASP A 81 5.82 -9.38 -2.76
CA ASP A 81 5.57 -8.07 -3.36
C ASP A 81 4.52 -7.24 -2.62
N CYS A 82 3.90 -7.76 -1.56
CA CYS A 82 2.89 -7.00 -0.82
C CYS A 82 3.55 -5.93 0.07
N PRO A 83 3.25 -4.63 -0.14
CA PRO A 83 3.85 -3.53 0.59
C PRO A 83 3.27 -3.35 2.01
N LEU A 84 2.21 -4.09 2.35
CA LEU A 84 1.59 -4.10 3.69
C LEU A 84 2.15 -5.21 4.62
N VAL A 85 3.10 -6.01 4.16
CA VAL A 85 3.72 -7.09 4.96
C VAL A 85 4.78 -6.59 5.95
N PRO A 86 5.62 -5.57 5.67
CA PRO A 86 6.65 -5.12 6.59
C PRO A 86 6.09 -4.80 7.99
N ASN A 87 6.79 -5.25 9.03
CA ASN A 87 6.32 -5.14 10.41
C ASN A 87 6.11 -3.68 10.81
N GLY A 88 4.96 -3.40 11.43
CA GLY A 88 4.61 -2.04 11.86
C GLY A 88 4.19 -1.12 10.71
N ALA A 89 3.94 -1.66 9.52
CA ALA A 89 3.33 -0.90 8.44
C ALA A 89 1.95 -0.37 8.87
N THR A 90 1.70 0.90 8.59
CA THR A 90 0.37 1.52 8.71
C THR A 90 -0.03 2.06 7.35
N ALA A 91 -1.31 2.05 7.04
CA ALA A 91 -1.79 2.54 5.75
C ALA A 91 -3.04 3.40 5.90
N THR A 92 -3.10 4.45 5.08
CA THR A 92 -4.25 5.35 5.00
C THR A 92 -4.63 5.54 3.55
N VAL A 93 -5.91 5.45 3.27
CA VAL A 93 -6.50 5.63 1.96
C VAL A 93 -7.13 7.01 1.89
N THR A 94 -6.90 7.71 0.79
CA THR A 94 -7.51 9.01 0.52
C THR A 94 -8.03 9.03 -0.90
N SER A 95 -9.25 9.52 -1.09
CA SER A 95 -9.77 9.80 -2.44
C SER A 95 -8.94 10.89 -3.09
N THR A 96 -8.56 10.66 -4.34
CA THR A 96 -8.02 11.68 -5.24
C THR A 96 -9.10 12.05 -6.25
N GLY A 97 -8.92 13.13 -7.00
CA GLY A 97 -9.92 13.55 -8.01
C GLY A 97 -10.21 12.49 -9.08
N ASN A 98 -9.27 11.56 -9.33
CA ASN A 98 -9.36 10.54 -10.37
C ASN A 98 -9.12 9.10 -9.87
N GLY A 99 -9.22 8.86 -8.55
CA GLY A 99 -8.98 7.54 -7.97
C GLY A 99 -8.65 7.59 -6.49
N PHE A 100 -7.69 6.79 -6.03
CA PHE A 100 -7.34 6.66 -4.61
C PHE A 100 -5.83 6.69 -4.41
N ALA A 101 -5.38 7.23 -3.28
CA ALA A 101 -3.99 7.18 -2.85
C ALA A 101 -3.91 6.39 -1.54
N VAL A 102 -3.14 5.30 -1.55
CA VAL A 102 -2.84 4.48 -0.37
C VAL A 102 -1.46 4.87 0.12
N SER A 103 -1.41 5.64 1.20
CA SER A 103 -0.17 6.04 1.87
C SER A 103 0.23 4.99 2.88
N ILE A 104 1.33 4.30 2.64
CA ILE A 104 1.86 3.26 3.50
C ILE A 104 3.10 3.80 4.21
N ARG A 105 3.11 3.75 5.55
CA ARG A 105 4.20 4.22 6.40
C ARG A 105 4.81 3.06 7.16
N ALA A 106 6.13 3.09 7.30
CA ALA A 106 6.91 2.19 8.15
C ALA A 106 7.30 2.84 9.47
N ASN A 107 7.62 2.00 10.45
CA ASN A 107 8.14 2.45 11.74
C ASN A 107 9.67 2.63 11.76
N ASP A 108 10.40 2.10 10.77
CA ASP A 108 11.84 2.23 10.63
C ASP A 108 12.28 2.39 9.16
N ALA A 109 13.54 2.80 8.94
CA ALA A 109 14.06 3.05 7.59
C ALA A 109 14.14 1.79 6.72
N SER A 110 14.52 0.64 7.28
CA SER A 110 14.66 -0.58 6.48
C SER A 110 13.30 -1.04 5.95
N ALA A 111 12.27 -0.95 6.80
CA ALA A 111 10.90 -1.21 6.41
C ALA A 111 10.40 -0.15 5.41
N ALA A 112 10.73 1.13 5.58
CA ALA A 112 10.34 2.18 4.63
C ALA A 112 10.90 1.94 3.23
N GLU A 113 12.17 1.55 3.14
CA GLU A 113 12.81 1.18 1.88
C GLU A 113 12.20 -0.08 1.26
N GLU A 114 11.89 -1.08 2.09
CA GLU A 114 11.27 -2.32 1.60
C GLU A 114 9.85 -2.07 1.08
N ILE A 115 9.05 -1.25 1.77
CA ILE A 115 7.72 -0.83 1.31
C ILE A 115 7.83 -0.14 -0.05
N LEU A 116 8.79 0.78 -0.22
CA LEU A 116 9.01 1.47 -1.49
C LEU A 116 9.43 0.49 -2.60
N ARG A 117 10.41 -0.36 -2.36
CA ARG A 117 10.86 -1.36 -3.34
C ARG A 117 9.71 -2.25 -3.81
N ARG A 118 8.86 -2.70 -2.90
CA ARG A 118 7.69 -3.52 -3.24
C ARG A 118 6.62 -2.75 -4.01
N ALA A 119 6.34 -1.51 -3.61
CA ALA A 119 5.40 -0.64 -4.30
C ALA A 119 5.85 -0.34 -5.75
N GLU A 120 7.14 -0.06 -5.95
CA GLU A 120 7.72 0.17 -7.28
C GLU A 120 7.67 -1.08 -8.16
N ARG A 121 7.92 -2.25 -7.59
CA ARG A 121 7.76 -3.54 -8.30
C ARG A 121 6.33 -3.76 -8.76
N LEU A 122 5.35 -3.53 -7.90
CA LEU A 122 3.93 -3.64 -8.25
C LEU A 122 3.56 -2.70 -9.40
N ALA A 123 3.94 -1.42 -9.31
CA ALA A 123 3.68 -0.45 -10.36
C ALA A 123 4.35 -0.84 -11.70
N SER A 124 5.59 -1.34 -11.64
CA SER A 124 6.34 -1.78 -12.82
C SER A 124 5.72 -3.00 -13.50
N GLN A 125 5.23 -3.97 -12.71
CA GLN A 125 4.52 -5.15 -13.23
C GLN A 125 3.22 -4.76 -13.94
N THR A 126 2.46 -3.81 -13.40
CA THR A 126 1.26 -3.27 -14.07
C THR A 126 1.59 -2.60 -15.40
N GLN A 127 2.70 -1.85 -15.46
CA GLN A 127 3.13 -1.16 -16.67
C GLN A 127 3.48 -2.15 -17.80
N GLN A 128 4.15 -3.25 -17.45
CA GLN A 128 4.58 -4.28 -18.41
C GLN A 128 3.40 -5.02 -19.05
N ARG A 129 2.40 -5.42 -18.25
CA ARG A 129 1.19 -6.12 -18.73
C ARG A 129 0.30 -5.30 -19.67
N ARG A 130 0.51 -3.98 -19.76
CA ARG A 130 -0.26 -3.07 -20.62
C ARG A 130 0.30 -2.92 -22.03
N THR A 131 1.48 -3.49 -22.28
CA THR A 131 2.21 -3.39 -23.55
C THR A 131 2.08 -4.65 -24.40
N GLU A 132 1.39 -5.67 -23.89
CA GLU A 132 1.05 -6.95 -24.55
C GLU A 132 -0.41 -6.93 -25.02
#